data_AF-A0A8J2JMW8-F1
#
_entry.id   AF-A0A8J2JMW8-F1
#
_cell.length_a   1.000
_cell.length_b   1.000
_cell.length_c   1.000
_cell.angle_alpha   90.00
_cell.angle_beta   90.00
_cell.angle_gamma   90.00
#
_symmetry.space_group_name_H-M   'P 1'
#
loop_
_entity.id
_entity.type
_entity.pdbx_description
1 polymer ?
#
loop_
_entity_poly.entity_id
_entity_poly.type
_entity_poly.pdbx_seq_one_letter_code
_entity_poly.pdbx_strand_id
1 'polypeptide(L)'
;MEAQLEDQLNAIMARPGVVGVTCVDKRGLCLSAKGIASPNMSGVLSSIADQARKVDPANSSSPIVRLESDQGYCLVQKRSDFTLGIFKKY
;
A
#
# COMPACT_ATOMS: atom_id res chain seq x y z
N MET A 1 17.63 8.29 -6.33
CA MET A 1 16.24 8.57 -5.91
C MET A 1 15.50 7.26 -5.62
N GLU A 2 15.61 6.23 -6.46
CA GLU A 2 15.02 4.89 -6.18
C GLU A 2 15.66 4.16 -5.00
N ALA A 3 16.98 4.29 -4.81
CA ALA A 3 17.69 3.65 -3.70
C ALA A 3 17.09 4.00 -2.32
N GLN A 4 16.70 5.27 -2.11
CA GLN A 4 16.08 5.69 -0.85
C GLN A 4 14.69 5.06 -0.66
N LEU A 5 13.90 4.91 -1.73
CA LEU A 5 12.61 4.23 -1.65
C LEU A 5 12.79 2.74 -1.31
N GLU A 6 13.74 2.08 -1.98
CA GLU A 6 14.09 0.69 -1.74
C GLU A 6 14.53 0.44 -0.29
N ASP A 7 15.35 1.33 0.28
CA ASP A 7 15.78 1.26 1.68
C ASP A 7 14.59 1.38 2.65
N GLN A 8 13.66 2.31 2.41
CA GLN A 8 12.46 2.45 3.23
C GLN A 8 11.54 1.22 3.13
N LEU A 9 11.39 0.67 1.93
CA LEU A 9 10.59 -0.55 1.72
C LEU A 9 11.23 -1.77 2.37
N ASN A 10 12.57 -1.88 2.34
CA ASN A 10 13.31 -2.91 3.07
C ASN A 10 13.11 -2.76 4.59
N ALA A 11 13.16 -1.54 5.12
CA ALA A 11 12.88 -1.29 6.53
C ALA A 11 11.44 -1.68 6.95
N ILE A 12 10.45 -1.49 6.06
CA ILE A 12 9.08 -1.95 6.30
C ILE A 12 9.00 -3.48 6.25
N MET A 13 9.64 -4.13 5.28
CA MET A 13 9.70 -5.59 5.18
C MET A 13 10.40 -6.24 6.38
N ALA A 14 11.35 -5.56 7.01
CA ALA A 14 12.03 -6.06 8.21
C ALA A 14 11.15 -6.04 9.47
N ARG A 15 9.97 -5.40 9.43
CA ARG A 15 9.06 -5.36 10.58
C ARG A 15 8.41 -6.73 10.81
N PRO A 16 8.30 -7.19 12.08
CA PRO A 16 7.63 -8.45 12.39
C PRO A 16 6.22 -8.55 11.81
N GLY A 17 5.93 -9.69 11.18
CA GLY A 17 4.65 -10.00 10.58
C GLY A 17 4.39 -9.35 9.22
N VAL A 18 5.28 -8.49 8.69
CA VAL A 18 5.19 -7.98 7.33
C VAL A 18 5.73 -9.01 6.35
N VAL A 19 4.90 -9.40 5.38
CA VAL A 19 5.22 -10.41 4.36
C VAL A 19 5.27 -9.83 2.95
N GLY A 20 4.84 -8.59 2.78
CA GLY A 20 4.90 -7.89 1.51
C GLY A 20 4.65 -6.40 1.67
N VAL A 21 5.21 -5.61 0.75
CA VAL A 21 4.95 -4.18 0.65
C VAL A 21 4.98 -3.76 -0.81
N THR A 22 4.12 -2.81 -1.19
CA THR A 22 4.15 -2.18 -2.51
C THR A 22 3.93 -0.68 -2.40
N CYS A 23 4.61 0.05 -3.27
CA CYS A 23 4.44 1.48 -3.46
C CYS A 23 3.98 1.72 -4.90
N VAL A 24 2.92 2.52 -5.04
CA VAL A 24 2.25 2.82 -6.30
C VAL A 24 2.22 4.33 -6.47
N ASP A 25 2.49 4.84 -7.67
CA ASP A 25 2.43 6.28 -7.93
C ASP A 25 0.98 6.81 -7.99
N LYS A 26 0.83 8.12 -8.15
CA LYS A 26 -0.48 8.77 -8.32
C LYS A 26 -1.26 8.34 -9.58
N ARG A 27 -0.62 7.70 -10.56
CA ARG A 27 -1.22 7.19 -11.81
C ARG A 27 -1.62 5.72 -11.71
N GLY A 28 -1.35 5.06 -10.58
CA GLY A 28 -1.64 3.63 -10.40
C GLY A 28 -0.52 2.70 -10.90
N LEU A 29 0.66 3.25 -11.24
CA LEU A 29 1.81 2.48 -11.69
C LEU A 29 2.65 2.01 -10.50
N CYS A 30 3.05 0.74 -10.52
CA CYS A 30 3.92 0.19 -9.49
C CYS A 30 5.30 0.84 -9.55
N LEU A 31 5.72 1.48 -8.45
CA LEU A 31 7.08 1.98 -8.28
C LEU A 31 8.00 0.88 -7.76
N SER A 32 7.53 0.10 -6.79
CA SER A 32 8.25 -1.05 -6.26
C SER A 32 7.30 -2.01 -5.53
N ALA A 33 7.64 -3.29 -5.52
CA ALA A 33 6.92 -4.35 -4.83
C ALA A 33 7.92 -5.37 -4.28
N LYS A 34 7.69 -5.81 -3.03
CA LYS A 34 8.54 -6.78 -2.32
C LYS A 34 7.72 -7.85 -1.63
N GLY A 35 8.34 -9.02 -1.43
CA GLY A 35 7.72 -10.16 -0.76
C GLY A 35 6.57 -10.73 -1.58
N ILE A 36 5.41 -10.93 -0.94
CA ILE A 36 4.21 -11.46 -1.62
C ILE A 36 3.48 -10.41 -2.48
N ALA A 37 3.89 -9.14 -2.42
CA ALA A 37 3.25 -8.08 -3.16
C ALA A 37 3.59 -8.19 -4.65
N SER A 38 2.56 -8.25 -5.51
CA SER A 38 2.73 -8.28 -6.97
C SER A 38 2.65 -6.85 -7.56
N PRO A 39 3.42 -6.53 -8.62
CA PRO A 39 3.23 -5.27 -9.34
C PRO A 39 1.83 -5.12 -9.97
N ASN A 40 1.18 -6.23 -10.33
CA ASN A 40 -0.08 -6.24 -11.09
C ASN A 40 -1.29 -5.72 -10.28
N MET A 41 -1.17 -5.66 -8.96
CA MET A 41 -2.23 -5.18 -8.06
C MET A 41 -2.18 -3.66 -7.84
N SER A 42 -1.18 -2.96 -8.40
CA SER A 42 -0.99 -1.52 -8.18
C SER A 42 -2.22 -0.68 -8.52
N GLY A 43 -2.83 -0.95 -9.69
CA GLY A 43 -4.04 -0.25 -10.13
C GLY A 43 -5.27 -0.54 -9.26
N VAL A 44 -5.36 -1.76 -8.72
CA VAL A 44 -6.46 -2.13 -7.82
C VAL A 44 -6.31 -1.40 -6.48
N LEU A 45 -5.10 -1.39 -5.91
CA LEU A 45 -4.82 -0.72 -4.64
C LEU A 45 -5.05 0.80 -4.72
N SER A 46 -4.59 1.45 -5.79
CA SER A 46 -4.84 2.87 -6.00
C SER A 46 -6.34 3.17 -6.12
N SER A 47 -7.07 2.32 -6.86
CA SER A 47 -8.52 2.46 -7.03
C SER A 47 -9.27 2.31 -5.71
N ILE A 48 -8.93 1.30 -4.90
CA ILE A 48 -9.53 1.09 -3.58
C ILE A 48 -9.35 2.32 -2.70
N ALA A 49 -8.13 2.86 -2.64
CA ALA A 49 -7.86 4.03 -1.83
C ALA A 49 -8.58 5.29 -2.33
N ASP A 50 -8.72 5.44 -3.66
CA ASP A 50 -9.49 6.55 -4.25
C ASP A 50 -10.99 6.44 -3.99
N GLN A 51 -11.56 5.24 -4.00
CA GLN A 51 -12.96 5.05 -3.61
C GLN A 51 -13.16 5.27 -2.11
N ALA A 52 -12.23 4.81 -1.27
CA ALA A 52 -12.32 4.99 0.18
C ALA A 52 -12.33 6.48 0.58
N ARG A 53 -11.58 7.34 -0.12
CA ARG A 53 -11.63 8.80 0.12
C ARG A 53 -13.00 9.42 -0.14
N LYS A 54 -13.82 8.83 -1.01
CA LYS A 54 -15.19 9.32 -1.26
C LYS A 54 -16.15 9.01 -0.12
N VAL A 55 -15.82 8.04 0.74
CA VAL A 55 -16.64 7.65 1.89
C VAL A 55 -16.56 8.71 3.00
N ASP A 56 -15.40 9.37 3.13
CA ASP A 56 -15.18 10.45 4.10
C ASP A 56 -14.59 11.69 3.39
N PRO A 57 -15.43 12.49 2.70
CA PRO A 57 -14.97 13.64 1.93
C PRO A 57 -14.61 14.86 2.81
N ALA A 58 -15.01 14.88 4.07
CA ALA A 58 -14.79 16.01 4.99
C ALA A 58 -13.40 15.95 5.65
N ASN A 59 -12.78 14.77 5.69
CA ASN A 59 -11.49 14.56 6.32
C ASN A 59 -10.36 14.78 5.32
N SER A 60 -9.45 15.70 5.64
CA SER A 60 -8.27 15.97 4.80
C SER A 60 -7.26 14.82 4.83
N SER A 61 -7.37 13.92 5.80
CA SER A 61 -6.54 12.72 5.90
C SER A 61 -7.14 11.57 5.10
N SER A 62 -6.39 11.02 4.15
CA SER A 62 -6.82 9.82 3.42
C SER A 62 -7.02 8.64 4.38
N PRO A 63 -8.16 7.93 4.30
CA PRO A 63 -8.45 6.79 5.16
C PRO A 63 -7.47 5.64 4.93
N ILE A 64 -7.31 4.80 5.95
CA ILE A 64 -6.59 3.53 5.84
C ILE A 64 -7.63 2.44 5.57
N VAL A 65 -7.50 1.77 4.44
CA VAL A 65 -8.34 0.62 4.09
C VAL A 65 -7.67 -0.65 4.56
N ARG A 66 -8.40 -1.51 5.27
CA ARG A 66 -7.94 -2.83 5.70
C ARG A 66 -8.71 -3.90 4.95
N LEU A 67 -8.01 -4.68 4.13
CA LEU A 67 -8.55 -5.86 3.45
C LEU A 67 -8.14 -7.08 4.27
N GLU A 68 -9.11 -7.82 4.80
CA GLU A 68 -8.86 -8.91 5.75
C GLU A 68 -9.27 -10.25 5.15
N SER A 69 -8.49 -11.28 5.44
CA SER A 69 -8.67 -12.66 5.01
C SER A 69 -8.19 -13.61 6.10
N ASP A 70 -8.52 -14.90 6.00
CA ASP A 70 -8.10 -15.90 6.98
C ASP A 70 -6.56 -16.03 7.10
N GLN A 71 -5.83 -15.63 6.05
CA GLN A 71 -4.37 -15.76 5.97
C GLN A 71 -3.63 -14.50 6.47
N GLY A 72 -4.36 -13.43 6.79
CA GLY A 72 -3.78 -12.14 7.14
C GLY A 72 -4.54 -10.97 6.51
N TYR A 73 -3.91 -9.81 6.48
CA TYR A 73 -4.55 -8.58 6.02
C TYR A 73 -3.61 -7.68 5.22
N CYS A 74 -4.19 -6.86 4.34
CA CYS A 74 -3.53 -5.81 3.60
C CYS A 74 -4.01 -4.44 4.09
N LEU A 75 -3.08 -3.56 4.45
CA LEU A 75 -3.34 -2.16 4.74
C LEU A 75 -3.03 -1.33 3.50
N VAL A 76 -4.00 -0.54 3.04
CA VAL A 76 -3.87 0.35 1.90
C VAL A 76 -4.08 1.78 2.36
N GLN A 77 -3.13 2.66 2.07
CA GLN A 77 -3.27 4.08 2.35
C GLN A 77 -2.73 4.90 1.18
N LYS A 78 -3.54 5.86 0.71
CA LYS A 78 -3.11 6.83 -0.29
C LYS A 78 -2.59 8.10 0.38
N ARG A 79 -1.37 8.51 0.06
CA ARG A 79 -0.83 9.84 0.33
C ARG A 79 -0.96 10.69 -0.94
N SER A 80 -0.60 11.97 -0.85
CA SER A 80 -0.78 12.92 -1.96
C SER A 80 -0.20 12.43 -3.29
N ASP A 81 0.96 11.76 -3.23
CA ASP A 81 1.74 11.40 -4.42
C ASP A 81 1.87 9.90 -4.68
N PHE A 82 1.50 9.05 -3.71
CA PHE A 82 1.65 7.61 -3.81
C PHE A 82 0.63 6.85 -2.97
N THR A 83 0.39 5.59 -3.30
CA THR A 83 -0.40 4.64 -2.51
C THR A 83 0.53 3.56 -1.97
N LEU A 84 0.43 3.29 -0.67
CA LEU A 84 1.20 2.25 0.00
C LEU A 84 0.28 1.07 0.34
N GLY A 85 0.72 -0.14 -0.02
CA GLY A 85 0.10 -1.39 0.38
C GLY A 85 1.05 -2.19 1.27
N ILE A 86 0.61 -2.58 2.48
CA ILE A 86 1.41 -3.40 3.40
C ILE A 86 0.64 -4.69 3.71
N PHE A 87 1.28 -5.83 3.49
CA PHE A 87 0.70 -7.15 3.72
C PHE A 87 1.27 -7.73 5.01
N LYS A 88 0.38 -8.13 5.91
CA LYS A 88 0.75 -8.74 7.19
C LYS A 88 0.03 -10.07 7.38
N LYS A 89 0.70 -11.03 8.01
CA LYS A 89 0.09 -12.29 8.46
C LYS A 89 -0.23 -12.20 9.96
N TYR A 90 -1.16 -13.04 10.40
CA TYR A 90 -1.42 -13.29 11.82
C TYR A 90 -0.28 -14.08 12.46
#